data_AF-A0A497SDH5-F1
#
_entry.id   AF-A0A497SDH5-F1
#
_cell.length_a   1.000
_cell.length_b   1.000
_cell.length_c   1.000
_cell.angle_alpha   90.00
_cell.angle_beta   90.00
_cell.angle_gamma   90.00
#
_symmetry.space_group_name_H-M   'P 1'
#
loop_
_entity.id
_entity.type
_entity.pdbx_description
1 polymer ?
#
loop_
_entity_poly.entity_id
_entity_poly.type
_entity_poly.pdbx_seq_one_letter_code
_entity_poly.pdbx_strand_id
1 'polypeptide(L)'
;MEFEENKKEKRLMERIFSKVPEKEKIRSTSITLGNIICILAKHLINSMGYGIAARVISREIRELGKNDIKRLEKLFNMKKTFKNKKRLTRLAGMLLGLDLRIVKDEKGETHAFIMNCPFNEIIRKIHEPFICKMCEEYNRGVVESLFGPKFKLVPLKRMSEGDKYCKYHIVEKD
;
A
#
# COMPACT_ATOMS: atom_id res chain seq x y z
N MET A 1 8.40 -37.90 17.61
CA MET A 1 9.43 -37.62 16.59
C MET A 1 9.07 -36.38 15.75
N GLU A 2 7.84 -36.26 15.22
CA GLU A 2 7.37 -35.07 14.48
C GLU A 2 7.42 -33.73 15.25
N PHE A 3 7.32 -33.76 16.59
CA PHE A 3 7.37 -32.56 17.44
C PHE A 3 8.78 -31.95 17.59
N GLU A 4 9.84 -32.74 17.39
CA GLU A 4 11.22 -32.26 17.48
C GLU A 4 11.74 -31.71 16.15
N GLU A 5 11.30 -32.28 15.02
CA GLU A 5 11.60 -31.78 13.67
C GLU A 5 11.00 -30.38 13.46
N ASN A 6 9.74 -30.18 13.84
CA ASN A 6 9.08 -28.86 13.81
C ASN A 6 9.81 -27.79 14.65
N LYS A 7 10.41 -28.19 15.79
CA LYS A 7 11.23 -27.29 16.62
C LYS A 7 12.57 -26.95 15.96
N LYS A 8 13.19 -27.90 15.25
CA LYS A 8 14.45 -27.67 14.53
C LYS A 8 14.23 -26.80 13.31
N GLU A 9 13.18 -27.02 12.52
CA GLU A 9 12.82 -26.16 11.39
C GLU A 9 12.50 -24.73 11.82
N LYS A 10 11.70 -24.56 12.89
CA LYS A 10 11.38 -23.22 13.41
C LYS A 10 12.64 -22.45 13.83
N ARG A 11 13.56 -23.10 14.56
CA ARG A 11 14.84 -22.50 14.97
C ARG A 11 15.77 -22.22 13.79
N LEU A 12 15.75 -23.06 12.76
CA LEU A 12 16.52 -22.85 11.53
C LEU A 12 15.98 -21.65 10.75
N MET A 13 14.66 -21.56 10.58
CA MET A 13 13.99 -20.41 9.97
C MET A 13 14.28 -19.13 10.76
N GLU A 14 14.15 -19.13 12.08
CA GLU A 14 14.49 -17.98 12.93
C GLU A 14 15.96 -17.54 12.76
N ARG A 15 16.91 -18.47 12.62
CA ARG A 15 18.33 -18.16 12.35
C ARG A 15 18.61 -17.68 10.93
N ILE A 16 17.88 -18.19 9.93
CA ILE A 16 18.00 -17.74 8.54
C ILE A 16 17.42 -16.34 8.43
N PHE A 17 16.21 -16.13 8.95
CA PHE A 17 15.57 -14.82 8.98
C PHE A 17 16.40 -13.83 9.80
N SER A 18 16.98 -14.16 10.95
CA SER A 18 17.78 -13.18 11.71
C SER A 18 19.01 -12.67 10.96
N LYS A 19 19.52 -13.41 9.97
CA LYS A 19 20.67 -13.04 9.14
C LYS A 19 20.34 -12.22 7.89
N VAL A 20 19.08 -12.24 7.43
CA VAL A 20 18.68 -11.45 6.26
C VAL A 20 18.39 -10.00 6.69
N PRO A 21 19.00 -8.99 6.04
CA PRO A 21 18.70 -7.59 6.28
C PRO A 21 17.20 -7.31 6.13
N GLU A 22 16.64 -6.47 7.01
CA GLU A 22 15.19 -6.18 7.04
C GLU A 22 14.68 -5.63 5.69
N LYS A 23 15.49 -4.83 5.00
CA LYS A 23 15.18 -4.34 3.65
C LYS A 23 15.02 -5.46 2.62
N GLU A 24 15.86 -6.50 2.69
CA GLU A 24 15.78 -7.65 1.78
C GLU A 24 14.57 -8.53 2.08
N LYS A 25 14.23 -8.71 3.37
CA LYS A 25 12.99 -9.40 3.77
C LYS A 25 11.77 -8.68 3.21
N ILE A 26 11.69 -7.37 3.42
CA ILE A 26 10.58 -6.54 2.93
C ILE A 26 10.48 -6.65 1.42
N ARG A 27 11.61 -6.57 0.69
CA ARG A 27 11.65 -6.71 -0.77
C ARG A 27 11.18 -8.09 -1.25
N SER A 28 11.63 -9.17 -0.62
CA SER A 28 11.25 -10.53 -1.00
C SER A 28 9.75 -10.80 -0.77
N THR A 29 9.23 -10.43 0.42
CA THR A 29 7.79 -10.55 0.74
C THR A 29 6.95 -9.73 -0.21
N SER A 30 7.41 -8.53 -0.53
CA SER A 30 6.78 -7.60 -1.47
C SER A 30 6.65 -8.15 -2.89
N ILE A 31 7.74 -8.72 -3.43
CA ILE A 31 7.73 -9.37 -4.76
C ILE A 31 6.77 -10.55 -4.75
N THR A 32 6.79 -11.36 -3.69
CA THR A 32 5.92 -12.53 -3.54
C THR A 32 4.44 -12.13 -3.53
N LEU A 33 4.07 -11.14 -2.71
CA LEU A 33 2.71 -10.59 -2.66
C LEU A 33 2.29 -9.99 -3.99
N GLY A 34 3.18 -9.25 -4.65
CA GLY A 34 2.93 -8.70 -5.98
C GLY A 34 2.61 -9.79 -7.00
N ASN A 35 3.36 -10.89 -7.02
CA ASN A 35 3.10 -12.02 -7.91
C ASN A 35 1.75 -12.69 -7.62
N ILE A 36 1.40 -12.89 -6.34
CA ILE A 36 0.09 -13.44 -5.95
C ILE A 36 -1.04 -12.53 -6.44
N ILE A 37 -0.91 -11.21 -6.22
CA ILE A 37 -1.89 -10.22 -6.67
C ILE A 37 -2.02 -10.25 -8.20
N CYS A 38 -0.93 -10.35 -8.94
CA CYS A 38 -0.95 -10.46 -10.40
C CYS A 38 -1.73 -11.69 -10.87
N ILE A 39 -1.49 -12.85 -10.25
CA ILE A 39 -2.18 -14.10 -10.60
C ILE A 39 -3.68 -13.98 -10.34
N LEU A 40 -4.07 -13.47 -9.16
CA LEU A 40 -5.47 -13.28 -8.79
C LEU A 40 -6.16 -12.26 -9.71
N ALA A 41 -5.49 -11.14 -10.00
CA ALA A 41 -5.99 -10.13 -10.92
C ALA A 41 -6.22 -10.70 -12.31
N LYS A 42 -5.26 -11.46 -12.86
CA LYS A 42 -5.39 -12.12 -14.16
C LYS A 42 -6.58 -13.08 -14.19
N HIS A 43 -6.76 -13.88 -13.14
CA HIS A 43 -7.88 -14.81 -13.06
C HIS A 43 -9.24 -14.09 -12.98
N LEU A 44 -9.34 -13.01 -12.20
CA LEU A 44 -10.55 -12.20 -12.11
C LEU A 44 -10.87 -11.47 -13.43
N ILE A 45 -9.85 -10.93 -14.10
CA ILE A 45 -10.00 -10.29 -15.42
C ILE A 45 -10.49 -11.31 -16.46
N ASN A 46 -9.92 -12.52 -16.47
CA ASN A 46 -10.31 -13.56 -17.43
C ASN A 46 -11.73 -14.09 -17.19
N SER A 47 -12.21 -14.11 -15.95
CA SER A 47 -13.54 -14.65 -15.61
C SER A 47 -14.66 -13.62 -15.75
N MET A 48 -14.42 -12.36 -15.40
CA MET A 48 -15.47 -11.33 -15.31
C MET A 48 -15.31 -10.20 -16.32
N GLY A 49 -14.19 -10.17 -17.07
CA GLY A 49 -13.81 -9.06 -17.93
C GLY A 49 -13.13 -7.92 -17.15
N TYR A 50 -12.20 -7.25 -17.83
CA TYR A 50 -11.34 -6.22 -17.23
C TYR A 50 -12.14 -5.10 -16.54
N GLY A 51 -13.19 -4.58 -17.17
CA GLY A 51 -13.96 -3.46 -16.62
C GLY A 51 -14.65 -3.78 -15.29
N ILE A 52 -15.20 -4.99 -15.15
CA ILE A 52 -15.88 -5.42 -13.93
C ILE A 52 -14.85 -5.74 -12.85
N ALA A 53 -13.85 -6.56 -13.17
CA ALA A 53 -12.79 -6.92 -12.23
C ALA A 53 -12.09 -5.67 -11.68
N ALA A 54 -11.74 -4.72 -12.54
CA ALA A 54 -11.05 -3.51 -12.13
C ALA A 54 -11.90 -2.65 -11.19
N ARG A 55 -13.21 -2.53 -11.47
CA ARG A 55 -14.14 -1.76 -10.64
C ARG A 55 -14.35 -2.39 -9.26
N VAL A 56 -14.59 -3.70 -9.22
CA VAL A 56 -14.82 -4.44 -7.97
C VAL A 56 -13.58 -4.37 -7.09
N ILE A 57 -12.41 -4.74 -7.63
CA ILE A 57 -11.17 -4.74 -6.84
C ILE A 57 -10.80 -3.33 -6.37
N SER A 58 -10.96 -2.31 -7.23
CA SER A 58 -10.73 -0.92 -6.84
C SER A 58 -11.58 -0.50 -5.64
N ARG A 59 -12.87 -0.91 -5.63
CA ARG A 59 -13.78 -0.61 -4.51
C ARG A 59 -13.33 -1.30 -3.23
N GLU A 60 -13.05 -2.60 -3.30
CA GLU A 60 -12.67 -3.39 -2.12
C GLU A 60 -11.32 -2.94 -1.54
N ILE A 61 -10.35 -2.62 -2.39
CA ILE A 61 -9.04 -2.10 -1.96
C ILE A 61 -9.16 -0.71 -1.32
N ARG A 62 -10.07 0.14 -1.80
CA ARG A 62 -10.36 1.43 -1.15
C ARG A 62 -11.01 1.26 0.21
N GLU A 63 -11.95 0.33 0.36
CA GLU A 63 -12.55 0.01 1.65
C GLU A 63 -11.54 -0.60 2.62
N LEU A 64 -10.61 -1.42 2.13
CA LEU A 64 -9.48 -1.92 2.91
C LEU A 64 -8.67 -0.76 3.52
N GLY A 65 -8.25 0.20 2.70
CA GLY A 65 -7.48 1.37 3.18
C GLY A 65 -8.25 2.21 4.22
N LYS A 66 -9.58 2.35 4.07
CA LYS A 66 -10.43 3.01 5.09
C LYS A 66 -10.44 2.25 6.41
N ASN A 67 -10.61 0.93 6.33
CA ASN A 67 -10.74 0.06 7.48
C ASN A 67 -9.42 -0.09 8.25
N ASP A 68 -8.29 -0.11 7.56
CA ASP A 68 -6.97 -0.15 8.21
C ASP A 68 -6.72 1.11 9.04
N ILE A 69 -7.10 2.29 8.53
CA ILE A 69 -7.03 3.52 9.33
C ILE A 69 -7.93 3.43 10.57
N LYS A 70 -9.20 3.00 10.43
CA LYS A 70 -10.10 2.86 11.58
C LYS A 70 -9.54 1.90 12.64
N ARG A 71 -8.95 0.79 12.20
CA ARG A 71 -8.31 -0.21 13.08
C ARG A 71 -7.09 0.38 13.78
N LEU A 72 -6.21 1.06 13.06
CA LEU A 72 -5.03 1.72 13.61
C LEU A 72 -5.40 2.83 14.61
N GLU A 73 -6.42 3.62 14.29
CA GLU A 73 -6.96 4.64 15.20
C GLU A 73 -7.43 4.03 16.52
N LYS A 74 -8.17 2.93 16.46
CA LYS A 74 -8.64 2.19 17.63
C LYS A 74 -7.50 1.56 18.42
N LEU A 75 -6.57 0.88 17.74
CA LEU A 75 -5.44 0.17 18.36
C LEU A 75 -4.50 1.10 19.13
N PHE A 76 -4.27 2.30 18.59
CA PHE A 76 -3.33 3.27 19.18
C PHE A 76 -4.02 4.44 19.89
N ASN A 77 -5.35 4.41 20.01
CA ASN A 77 -6.18 5.46 20.60
C ASN A 77 -5.84 6.88 20.07
N MET A 78 -5.67 7.02 18.75
CA MET A 78 -5.23 8.28 18.13
C MET A 78 -6.41 9.14 17.67
N LYS A 79 -6.43 10.41 18.11
CA LYS A 79 -7.32 11.44 17.54
C LYS A 79 -6.86 11.88 16.15
N LYS A 80 -7.76 12.36 15.28
CA LYS A 80 -7.47 12.82 13.89
C LYS A 80 -6.77 14.20 13.81
N THR A 81 -5.78 14.47 14.64
CA THR A 81 -4.90 15.66 14.51
C THR A 81 -3.96 15.48 13.32
N PHE A 82 -3.45 16.56 12.73
CA PHE A 82 -2.54 16.44 11.57
C PHE A 82 -1.26 15.63 11.89
N LYS A 83 -0.70 15.78 13.10
CA LYS A 83 0.42 14.96 13.59
C LYS A 83 0.08 13.47 13.61
N ASN A 84 -1.12 13.11 14.08
CA ASN A 84 -1.57 11.73 14.11
C ASN A 84 -1.92 11.21 12.71
N LYS A 85 -2.50 12.04 11.84
CA LYS A 85 -2.71 11.68 10.42
C LYS A 85 -1.38 11.28 9.77
N LYS A 86 -0.29 12.02 10.01
CA LYS A 86 1.06 11.66 9.53
C LYS A 86 1.48 10.27 10.01
N ARG A 87 1.28 9.99 11.30
CA ARG A 87 1.65 8.72 11.93
C ARG A 87 0.80 7.55 11.41
N LEU A 88 -0.51 7.70 11.37
CA LEU A 88 -1.46 6.70 10.86
C LEU A 88 -1.21 6.36 9.39
N THR A 89 -0.95 7.39 8.58
CA THR A 89 -0.60 7.23 7.17
C THR A 89 0.66 6.39 7.01
N ARG A 90 1.70 6.67 7.79
CA ARG A 90 2.96 5.91 7.75
C ARG A 90 2.75 4.45 8.17
N LEU A 91 1.97 4.21 9.21
CA LEU A 91 1.62 2.85 9.66
C LEU A 91 0.84 2.09 8.58
N ALA A 92 -0.16 2.73 7.96
CA ALA A 92 -0.93 2.13 6.87
C ALA A 92 -0.07 1.82 5.64
N GLY A 93 0.95 2.65 5.36
CA GLY A 93 1.94 2.36 4.32
C GLY A 93 2.80 1.15 4.65
N MET A 94 3.25 1.02 5.91
CA MET A 94 4.06 -0.12 6.35
C MET A 94 3.31 -1.45 6.22
N LEU A 95 1.99 -1.48 6.39
CA LEU A 95 1.17 -2.68 6.16
C LEU A 95 1.26 -3.19 4.71
N LEU A 96 1.48 -2.29 3.75
CA LEU A 96 1.70 -2.62 2.34
C LEU A 96 3.17 -2.71 1.95
N GLY A 97 4.10 -2.64 2.91
CA GLY A 97 5.53 -2.65 2.62
C GLY A 97 6.04 -1.39 1.89
N LEU A 98 5.32 -0.27 1.96
CA LEU A 98 5.70 1.00 1.35
C LEU A 98 5.89 2.11 2.39
N ASP A 99 6.59 3.18 2.03
CA ASP A 99 6.72 4.36 2.89
C ASP A 99 5.77 5.46 2.39
N LEU A 100 4.61 5.55 3.04
CA LEU A 100 3.57 6.54 2.76
C LEU A 100 3.68 7.72 3.72
N ARG A 101 3.89 8.91 3.18
CA ARG A 101 4.05 10.14 3.97
C ARG A 101 3.08 11.20 3.51
N ILE A 102 2.48 11.91 4.46
CA ILE A 102 1.75 13.15 4.17
C ILE A 102 2.53 14.35 4.70
N VAL A 103 2.65 15.39 3.88
CA VAL A 103 3.44 16.59 4.16
C VAL A 103 2.62 17.81 3.76
N LYS A 104 2.77 18.91 4.49
CA LYS A 104 2.30 20.22 4.03
C LYS A 104 3.48 20.96 3.42
N ASP A 105 3.29 21.55 2.25
CA ASP A 105 4.30 22.43 1.67
C ASP A 105 4.25 23.83 2.31
N GLU A 106 5.11 24.73 1.83
CA GLU A 106 5.24 26.11 2.30
C GLU A 106 3.96 26.94 2.09
N LYS A 107 3.13 26.56 1.10
CA LYS A 107 1.84 27.19 0.82
C LYS A 107 0.71 26.59 1.67
N GLY A 108 1.01 25.60 2.50
CA GLY A 108 0.05 24.90 3.34
C GLY A 108 -0.74 23.80 2.63
N GLU A 109 -0.44 23.53 1.36
CA GLU A 109 -1.07 22.46 0.57
C GLU A 109 -0.62 21.10 1.08
N THR A 110 -1.54 20.12 1.11
CA THR A 110 -1.23 18.80 1.65
C THR A 110 -0.93 17.81 0.53
N HIS A 111 0.25 17.20 0.57
CA HIS A 111 0.72 16.24 -0.41
C HIS A 111 0.93 14.87 0.22
N ALA A 112 0.64 13.80 -0.52
CA ALA A 112 1.00 12.43 -0.18
C ALA A 112 2.15 11.93 -1.06
N PHE A 113 3.15 11.31 -0.44
CA PHE A 113 4.32 10.74 -1.09
C PHE A 113 4.37 9.24 -0.83
N ILE A 114 4.56 8.47 -1.90
CA ILE A 114 4.81 7.03 -1.84
C ILE A 114 6.26 6.79 -2.23
N MET A 115 7.03 6.28 -1.28
CA MET A 115 8.43 5.90 -1.46
C MET A 115 8.55 4.39 -1.33
N ASN A 116 9.60 3.82 -1.95
CA ASN A 116 9.91 2.38 -1.88
C ASN A 116 8.70 1.50 -2.23
N CYS A 117 7.97 1.83 -3.29
CA CYS A 117 6.80 1.05 -3.70
C CYS A 117 7.27 -0.37 -4.09
N PRO A 118 6.79 -1.41 -3.40
CA PRO A 118 7.23 -2.79 -3.64
C PRO A 118 6.88 -3.29 -5.04
N PHE A 119 5.82 -2.73 -5.61
CA PHE A 119 5.31 -3.12 -6.91
C PHE A 119 6.04 -2.46 -8.08
N ASN A 120 6.92 -1.48 -7.83
CA ASN A 120 7.56 -0.71 -8.91
C ASN A 120 8.33 -1.61 -9.88
N GLU A 121 9.06 -2.61 -9.38
CA GLU A 121 9.80 -3.56 -10.24
C GLU A 121 8.87 -4.39 -11.12
N ILE A 122 7.71 -4.80 -10.58
CA ILE A 122 6.71 -5.59 -11.30
C ILE A 122 6.02 -4.72 -12.34
N ILE A 123 5.62 -3.49 -11.97
CA ILE A 123 5.01 -2.52 -12.87
C ILE A 123 5.92 -2.22 -14.06
N ARG A 124 7.23 -2.01 -13.83
CA ARG A 124 8.19 -1.75 -14.92
C ARG A 124 8.40 -2.94 -15.85
N LYS A 125 8.25 -4.17 -15.34
CA LYS A 125 8.43 -5.39 -16.14
C LYS A 125 7.19 -5.74 -16.94
N ILE A 126 6.03 -5.70 -16.28
CA ILE A 126 4.77 -6.23 -16.81
C ILE A 126 3.93 -5.13 -17.47
N HIS A 127 4.24 -3.85 -17.23
CA HIS A 127 3.47 -2.69 -17.72
C HIS A 127 1.98 -2.81 -17.42
N GLU A 128 1.63 -3.37 -16.25
CA GLU A 128 0.24 -3.60 -15.86
C GLU A 128 -0.28 -2.40 -15.04
N PRO A 129 -1.10 -1.50 -15.63
CA PRO A 129 -1.63 -0.32 -14.94
C PRO A 129 -2.55 -0.69 -13.77
N PHE A 130 -3.07 -1.91 -13.74
CA PHE A 130 -3.97 -2.37 -12.70
C PHE A 130 -3.35 -2.32 -11.29
N ILE A 131 -2.07 -2.67 -11.12
CA ILE A 131 -1.41 -2.68 -9.81
C ILE A 131 -1.22 -1.26 -9.27
N CYS A 132 -0.80 -0.32 -10.14
CA CYS A 132 -0.75 1.09 -9.79
C CYS A 132 -2.11 1.61 -9.35
N LYS A 133 -3.17 1.18 -10.05
CA LYS A 133 -4.53 1.58 -9.73
C LYS A 133 -4.97 1.05 -8.36
N MET A 134 -4.66 -0.20 -8.02
CA MET A 134 -4.94 -0.75 -6.69
C MET A 134 -4.23 0.06 -5.59
N CYS A 135 -2.94 0.37 -5.77
CA CYS A 135 -2.20 1.19 -4.82
C CYS A 135 -2.84 2.59 -4.69
N GLU A 136 -3.22 3.22 -5.79
CA GLU A 136 -3.91 4.53 -5.76
C GLU A 136 -5.24 4.46 -5.00
N GLU A 137 -6.06 3.43 -5.22
CA GLU A 137 -7.36 3.28 -4.55
C GLU A 137 -7.21 2.99 -3.05
N TYR A 138 -6.20 2.21 -2.64
CA TYR A 138 -5.89 2.01 -1.22
C TYR A 138 -5.56 3.36 -0.55
N ASN A 139 -4.64 4.11 -1.16
CA ASN A 139 -4.24 5.41 -0.64
C ASN A 139 -5.41 6.41 -0.62
N ARG A 140 -6.31 6.33 -1.61
CA ARG A 140 -7.55 7.10 -1.62
C ARG A 140 -8.43 6.73 -0.42
N GLY A 141 -8.56 5.45 -0.10
CA GLY A 141 -9.26 4.98 1.10
C GLY A 141 -8.66 5.52 2.40
N VAL A 142 -7.34 5.47 2.51
CA VAL A 142 -6.59 6.05 3.65
C VAL A 142 -6.89 7.53 3.80
N VAL A 143 -6.79 8.30 2.71
CA VAL A 143 -7.02 9.75 2.71
C VAL A 143 -8.46 10.09 3.05
N GLU A 144 -9.43 9.38 2.48
CA GLU A 144 -10.85 9.59 2.79
C GLU A 144 -11.16 9.32 4.26
N SER A 145 -10.54 8.30 4.86
CA SER A 145 -10.69 8.02 6.28
C SER A 145 -10.09 9.12 7.16
N LEU A 146 -8.92 9.65 6.80
CA LEU A 146 -8.20 10.64 7.59
C LEU A 146 -8.71 12.08 7.41
N PHE A 147 -9.11 12.47 6.20
CA PHE A 147 -9.47 13.85 5.83
C PHE A 147 -10.97 14.03 5.60
N GLY A 148 -11.68 12.94 5.26
CA GLY A 148 -13.11 12.95 4.96
C GLY A 148 -13.39 12.63 3.49
N PRO A 149 -14.64 12.22 3.17
CA PRO A 149 -15.02 11.77 1.83
C PRO A 149 -14.99 12.87 0.77
N LYS A 150 -14.96 14.13 1.19
CA LYS A 150 -14.84 15.29 0.30
C LYS A 150 -13.43 15.49 -0.26
N PHE A 151 -12.41 14.76 0.19
CA PHE A 151 -11.05 14.91 -0.33
C PHE A 151 -10.73 13.85 -1.40
N LYS A 152 -9.95 14.22 -2.41
CA LYS A 152 -9.44 13.35 -3.49
C LYS A 152 -7.91 13.45 -3.59
N LEU A 153 -7.30 12.40 -4.14
CA LEU A 153 -5.90 12.39 -4.55
C LEU A 153 -5.81 12.78 -6.02
N VAL A 154 -5.06 13.83 -6.34
CA VAL A 154 -4.71 14.23 -7.70
C VAL A 154 -3.26 13.84 -7.96
N PRO A 155 -2.97 12.95 -8.93
CA PRO A 155 -1.60 12.52 -9.20
C PRO A 155 -0.78 13.67 -9.79
N LEU A 156 0.44 13.83 -9.29
CA LEU A 156 1.44 14.78 -9.79
C LEU A 156 2.71 14.11 -10.32
N LYS A 157 3.08 12.96 -9.73
CA LYS A 157 4.24 12.14 -10.13
C LYS A 157 3.94 10.67 -9.93
N ARG A 158 4.50 9.79 -10.76
CA ARG A 158 4.24 8.34 -10.72
C ARG A 158 5.47 7.53 -11.07
N MET A 159 5.81 6.55 -10.24
CA MET A 159 6.94 5.65 -10.52
C MET A 159 6.75 4.83 -11.80
N SER A 160 5.49 4.55 -12.17
CA SER A 160 5.13 3.89 -13.45
C SER A 160 5.48 4.72 -14.68
N GLU A 161 5.61 6.03 -14.53
CA GLU A 161 5.97 6.99 -15.59
C GLU A 161 7.47 7.34 -15.55
N GLY A 162 8.26 6.60 -14.75
CA GLY A 162 9.71 6.77 -14.64
C GLY A 162 10.19 7.60 -13.45
N ASP A 163 9.28 8.21 -12.67
CA ASP A 163 9.67 8.97 -11.48
C ASP A 163 10.32 8.10 -10.40
N LYS A 164 11.10 8.74 -9.52
CA LYS A 164 11.68 8.09 -8.33
C LYS A 164 10.63 7.76 -7.25
N TYR A 165 9.50 8.48 -7.25
CA TYR A 165 8.44 8.33 -6.25
C TYR A 165 7.08 8.74 -6.82
N CYS A 166 5.99 8.28 -6.19
CA CYS A 166 4.67 8.81 -6.52
C CYS A 166 4.35 10.01 -5.62
N LYS A 167 3.79 11.08 -6.20
CA LYS A 167 3.33 12.27 -5.49
C LYS A 167 1.87 12.53 -5.85
N TYR A 168 1.07 12.84 -4.84
CA TYR A 168 -0.33 13.22 -5.00
C TYR A 168 -0.63 14.49 -4.22
N HIS A 169 -1.39 15.40 -4.82
CA HIS A 169 -2.00 16.53 -4.12
C HIS A 169 -3.33 16.09 -3.51
N ILE A 170 -3.55 16.36 -2.23
CA ILE A 170 -4.83 16.13 -1.56
C ILE A 170 -5.65 17.41 -1.64
N VAL A 171 -6.71 17.38 -2.45
CA VAL A 171 -7.62 18.52 -2.65
C VAL A 171 -9.05 18.15 -2.30
N GLU A 172 -9.86 19.17 -2.02
CA GLU A 172 -11.31 18.99 -1.90
C GLU A 172 -11.90 18.66 -3.28
N LYS A 173 -12.94 17.83 -3.29
CA LYS A 173 -13.74 17.50 -4.48
C LYS A 173 -14.66 18.68 -4.73
N ASP A 174 -14.67 19.13 -5.97
CA ASP A 174 -15.63 20.09 -6.50
C ASP A 174 -17.07 19.55 -6.37
#